data_AF-A0A7X6AQ60-F1
#
_entry.id   AF-A0A7X6AQ60-F1
#
_cell.length_a   1.000
_cell.length_b   1.000
_cell.length_c   1.000
_cell.angle_alpha   90.00
_cell.angle_beta   90.00
_cell.angle_gamma   90.00
#
_symmetry.space_group_name_H-M   'P 1'
#
loop_
_entity.id
_entity.type
_entity.pdbx_description
1 polymer ?
#
loop_
_entity_poly.entity_id
_entity_poly.type
_entity_poly.pdbx_seq_one_letter_code
_entity_poly.pdbx_strand_id
1 'polypeptide(L)' 'TLTYDIHVDGHAKTGDVRLFFFHYDCYVGDRLLISVRNGQAGFFTDEELAGSHGVLWEAEDDDPDPDARLDPA' A
#
# COMPACT_ATOMS: atom_id res chain seq x y z
N THR A 1 -21.21 -0.56 -4.13
CA THR A 1 -20.24 0.54 -4.34
C THR A 1 -19.20 0.49 -3.24
N LEU A 2 -17.94 0.79 -3.58
CA LEU A 2 -16.86 0.96 -2.59
C LEU A 2 -16.78 2.44 -2.20
N THR A 3 -16.70 2.72 -0.90
CA THR A 3 -16.51 4.08 -0.35
C THR A 3 -15.16 4.15 0.33
N TYR A 4 -14.33 5.11 -0.06
CA TYR A 4 -13.00 5.32 0.52
C TYR A 4 -13.02 6.60 1.36
N ASP A 5 -12.63 6.49 2.62
CA ASP A 5 -12.40 7.63 3.51
C ASP A 5 -10.89 7.84 3.66
N ILE A 6 -10.34 8.75 2.84
CA ILE A 6 -8.89 8.95 2.69
C ILE A 6 -8.47 10.23 3.40
N HIS A 7 -7.50 10.11 4.29
CA HIS A 7 -6.94 11.20 5.08
C HIS A 7 -5.46 11.38 4.76
N VAL A 8 -5.06 12.60 4.45
CA VAL A 8 -3.64 12.94 4.26
C VAL A 8 -3.05 13.37 5.61
N ASP A 9 -2.11 12.58 6.11
CA ASP A 9 -1.43 12.78 7.39
C ASP A 9 -0.31 13.82 7.30
N GLY A 10 0.30 13.95 6.12
CA GLY A 10 1.37 14.90 5.90
C GLY A 10 1.94 14.84 4.50
N HIS A 11 2.91 15.70 4.22
CA HIS A 11 3.64 15.69 2.97
C HIS A 11 5.09 16.10 3.18
N ALA A 12 5.97 15.61 2.32
CA ALA A 12 7.38 15.96 2.30
C ALA A 12 7.84 16.26 0.87
N LYS A 13 8.98 16.94 0.74
CA LYS A 13 9.68 17.13 -0.53
C LYS A 13 11.12 16.66 -0.37
N THR A 14 11.56 15.77 -1.25
CA THR A 14 12.93 15.26 -1.31
C THR A 14 13.49 15.50 -2.70
N GLY A 15 14.46 16.40 -2.82
CA GLY A 15 14.89 16.89 -4.14
C GLY A 15 13.72 17.53 -4.89
N ASP A 16 13.38 16.96 -6.06
CA ASP A 16 12.24 17.37 -6.88
C ASP A 16 10.98 16.51 -6.66
N VAL A 17 11.10 15.40 -5.91
CA VAL A 17 9.98 14.49 -5.62
C VAL A 17 9.14 15.03 -4.47
N ARG A 18 7.81 14.94 -4.63
CA ARG A 18 6.83 15.22 -3.58
C ARG A 18 6.21 13.92 -3.08
N LEU A 19 6.25 13.73 -1.77
CA LEU A 19 5.67 12.59 -1.06
C LEU A 19 4.45 13.04 -0.25
N PHE A 20 3.48 12.15 -0.10
CA PHE A 20 2.31 12.30 0.76
C PHE A 20 2.14 11.04 1.61
N PHE A 21 1.89 11.28 2.90
CA PHE A 21 1.62 10.26 3.91
C PHE A 21 0.12 10.26 4.16
N PHE A 22 -0.50 9.08 4.21
CA PHE A 22 -1.94 8.97 4.29
C PHE A 22 -2.39 7.67 4.95
N HIS A 23 -3.64 7.68 5.42
CA HIS A 23 -4.35 6.48 5.82
C HIS A 23 -5.75 6.51 5.23
N TYR A 24 -6.36 5.34 5.08
CA TYR A 24 -7.75 5.26 4.66
C TYR A 24 -8.42 3.97 5.10
N ASP A 25 -9.75 4.03 5.15
CA ASP A 25 -10.61 2.87 5.25
C ASP A 25 -11.53 2.79 4.02
N CYS A 26 -11.71 1.58 3.52
CA CYS A 26 -12.59 1.27 2.40
C CYS A 26 -13.77 0.42 2.86
N TYR A 27 -14.98 0.83 2.51
CA TYR A 27 -16.22 0.18 2.94
C TYR A 27 -17.06 -0.31 1.77
N VAL A 28 -17.77 -1.43 1.97
CA VAL A 28 -18.89 -1.88 1.12
C VAL A 28 -20.16 -1.80 1.96
N GLY A 29 -20.97 -0.76 1.73
CA GLY A 29 -22.04 -0.41 2.68
C GLY A 29 -21.40 -0.01 4.01
N ASP A 30 -21.82 -0.65 5.10
CA ASP A 30 -21.27 -0.39 6.45
C ASP A 30 -20.12 -1.34 6.83
N ARG A 31 -19.75 -2.28 5.95
CA ARG A 31 -18.70 -3.26 6.22
C ARG A 31 -17.33 -2.73 5.80
N LEU A 32 -16.40 -2.65 6.75
CA LEU A 32 -14.98 -2.39 6.48
C LEU A 32 -14.40 -3.54 5.65
N LEU A 33 -13.82 -3.22 4.50
CA LEU A 33 -13.21 -4.17 3.57
C LEU A 33 -11.69 -4.13 3.66
N ILE A 34 -11.09 -2.93 3.55
CA ILE A 34 -9.65 -2.72 3.55
C ILE A 34 -9.33 -1.54 4.47
N SER A 35 -8.25 -1.68 5.21
CA SER A 35 -7.68 -0.63 6.04
C SER A 35 -6.20 -0.48 5.71
N VAL A 36 -5.79 0.73 5.30
CA VAL A 36 -4.38 1.06 5.05
C VAL A 36 -3.95 2.07 6.10
N ARG A 37 -2.79 1.81 6.70
CA ARG A 37 -2.16 2.66 7.71
C ARG A 37 -0.72 2.94 7.31
N ASN A 38 -0.23 4.14 7.62
CA ASN A 38 1.11 4.60 7.26
C ASN A 38 1.39 4.50 5.75
N GLY A 39 0.37 4.74 4.92
CA GLY A 39 0.50 4.76 3.48
C GLY A 39 1.43 5.88 3.03
N GLN A 40 2.26 5.59 2.04
CA GLN A 40 3.18 6.55 1.44
C GLN A 40 3.04 6.48 -0.06
N ALA A 41 2.92 7.63 -0.70
CA ALA A 41 2.94 7.71 -2.14
C ALA A 41 3.60 9.02 -2.58
N GLY A 42 3.99 9.06 -3.84
CA GLY A 42 4.74 10.16 -4.41
C GLY A 42 4.52 10.30 -5.89
N PHE A 43 5.02 11.41 -6.43
CA PHE A 43 5.07 11.64 -7.86
C PHE A 43 6.47 11.32 -8.35
N PHE A 44 6.55 10.39 -9.29
CA PHE A 44 7.81 9.90 -9.86
C PHE A 44 7.76 10.06 -11.38
N THR A 45 8.90 10.31 -11.99
CA THR A 45 9.10 10.28 -13.44
C THR A 45 9.12 8.84 -13.95
N ASP A 46 8.96 8.65 -15.27
CA ASP A 46 9.03 7.33 -15.88
C ASP A 46 10.39 6.66 -15.67
N GLU A 47 11.49 7.42 -15.66
CA GLU A 47 12.85 6.91 -15.38
C GLU A 47 12.98 6.43 -13.92
N GLU A 48 12.46 7.20 -12.97
CA GLU A 48 12.43 6.82 -11.54
C GLU A 48 11.56 5.59 -11.30
N LEU A 49 10.42 5.46 -11.99
CA LEU A 49 9.57 4.27 -11.92
C LEU A 49 10.22 3.06 -12.58
N ALA A 50 10.89 3.21 -13.72
CA ALA A 50 11.62 2.12 -14.37
C ALA A 50 12.81 1.63 -13.54
N GLY A 51 13.43 2.53 -12.78
CA GLY A 51 14.44 2.20 -11.76
C GLY A 51 13.86 1.70 -10.44
N SER A 52 12.54 1.70 -10.27
CA SER A 52 11.93 1.10 -9.07
C SER A 52 12.12 -0.42 -9.14
N HIS A 53 12.62 -1.02 -8.07
CA HIS A 53 12.84 -2.46 -8.02
C HIS A 53 11.51 -3.25 -7.94
N GLY A 54 10.36 -2.57 -7.93
CA GLY A 54 9.04 -3.18 -7.84
C GLY A 54 8.87 -4.01 -6.56
N VAL A 55 8.29 -5.19 -6.70
CA VAL A 55 8.16 -6.16 -5.61
C VAL A 55 9.47 -6.92 -5.49
N LEU A 56 10.22 -6.64 -4.43
CA LEU A 56 11.41 -7.40 -4.04
C LEU A 56 10.97 -8.65 -3.27
N TRP A 57 10.74 -9.74 -3.99
CA TRP A 57 10.30 -11.00 -3.42
C TRP A 57 10.93 -12.16 -4.18
N GLU A 58 11.48 -13.11 -3.44
CA GLU A 58 11.99 -14.38 -3.94
C GLU A 58 11.21 -15.50 -3.25
N ALA A 59 10.72 -16.47 -4.01
CA ALA A 59 9.85 -17.53 -3.49
C ALA A 59 10.59 -18.41 -2.47
N GLU A 60 11.90 -18.55 -2.63
CA GLU A 60 12.79 -19.32 -1.78
C GLU A 60 12.97 -18.70 -0.38
N ASP A 61 12.74 -17.39 -0.24
CA ASP A 61 12.89 -16.64 1.00
C ASP A 61 11.56 -16.42 1.75
N ASP A 62 10.43 -16.84 1.18
CA ASP A 62 9.08 -16.65 1.74
C ASP A 62 8.48 -17.98 2.22
N ASP A 63 8.82 -18.37 3.44
CA ASP A 63 8.20 -19.51 4.12
C ASP A 63 6.83 -19.08 4.71
N PRO A 64 5.71 -19.67 4.24
CA PRO A 64 4.40 -19.35 4.80
C PRO A 64 4.32 -19.78 6.26
N ASP A 65 3.68 -18.94 7.09
CA ASP A 65 3.44 -19.26 8.50
C ASP A 65 2.68 -20.60 8.61
N PRO A 66 3.24 -21.61 9.31
CA PRO A 66 2.61 -22.92 9.43
C PRO A 66 1.25 -22.86 10.15
N ASP A 67 1.00 -21.80 10.93
CA ASP A 67 -0.25 -21.58 11.64
C ASP A 67 -1.21 -20.64 10.88
N ALA A 68 -0.89 -20.28 9.63
CA ALA A 68 -1.75 -19.44 8.80
C ALA A 68 -3.13 -20.09 8.57
N ARG A 69 -4.19 -19.28 8.66
CA ARG A 69 -5.55 -19.72 8.34
C ARG A 69 -5.64 -20.06 6.85
N LEU A 70 -5.82 -21.34 6.55
CA LEU A 70 -6.10 -21.81 5.19
C LEU A 70 -7.58 -21.65 4.85
N ASP A 71 -7.87 -21.44 3.56
CA ASP A 71 -9.25 -21.50 3.08
C ASP A 71 -9.74 -22.96 3.06
N PRO A 72 -11.06 -23.20 3.23
CA PRO A 72 -11.61 -24.55 3.19
C PRO A 72 -11.36 -25.21 1.82
N ALA A 73 -11.15 -26.53 1.85
CA ALA A 73 -11.03 -27.35 0.65
C ALA A 73 -12.36 -27.52 -0.10
#